data_AF-A0A9E1NIT5-F1
#
_entry.id   AF-A0A9E1NIT5-F1
#
_cell.length_a   1.000
_cell.length_b   1.000
_cell.length_c   1.000
_cell.angle_alpha   90.00
_cell.angle_beta   90.00
_cell.angle_gamma   90.00
#
_symmetry.space_group_name_H-M   'P 1'
#
loop_
_entity.id
_entity.type
_entity.pdbx_description
1 polymer ?
#
loop_
_entity_poly.entity_id
_entity_poly.type
_entity_poly.pdbx_seq_one_letter_code
_entity_poly.pdbx_strand_id
1 'polypeptide(L)' 'NSRFYTEEGLEELAQHLKPGGVFGLWADGFPEDSFTKLLGRGFKSADSHTIEFDNPLTRGSSEGTVYVARRH' A
#
# COMPACT_ATOMS: atom_id res chain seq x y z
N ASN A 1 -12.13 -3.23 -7.12
CA ASN A 1 -10.80 -2.88 -6.58
C ASN A 1 -9.65 -3.64 -7.22
N SER A 2 -9.87 -4.63 -8.10
CA SER A 2 -8.78 -5.42 -8.72
C SER A 2 -7.76 -4.57 -9.49
N ARG A 3 -8.18 -3.45 -10.09
CA ARG A 3 -7.29 -2.54 -10.83
C ARG A 3 -6.22 -1.87 -9.96
N PHE A 4 -6.41 -1.77 -8.64
CA PHE A 4 -5.37 -1.27 -7.71
C PHE A 4 -4.24 -2.28 -7.46
N TYR A 5 -4.40 -3.52 -7.94
CA TYR A 5 -3.43 -4.60 -7.78
C TYR A 5 -2.82 -5.02 -9.12
N THR A 6 -2.86 -4.13 -10.12
CA THR A 6 -2.15 -4.29 -11.39
C THR A 6 -1.15 -3.16 -11.58
N GLU A 7 -0.13 -3.42 -12.38
CA GLU A 7 0.93 -2.46 -12.68
C GLU A 7 0.33 -1.22 -13.37
N GLU A 8 -0.49 -1.44 -14.39
CA GLU A 8 -1.10 -0.38 -15.19
C GLU A 8 -2.02 0.51 -14.36
N GLY A 9 -2.79 -0.08 -13.44
CA GLY A 9 -3.68 0.70 -12.58
C GLY A 9 -2.92 1.53 -11.55
N LEU A 10 -1.79 1.02 -11.04
CA LEU A 10 -0.92 1.77 -10.12
C LEU A 10 -0.16 2.89 -10.83
N GLU A 11 0.27 2.67 -12.08
CA GLU A 11 0.86 3.73 -12.92
C GLU A 11 -0.15 4.85 -13.21
N GLU A 12 -1.37 4.51 -13.62
CA GLU A 12 -2.45 5.48 -13.82
C GLU A 12 -2.73 6.26 -12.53
N LEU A 13 -2.78 5.58 -11.38
CA LEU A 13 -2.98 6.23 -10.09
C LEU A 13 -1.85 7.22 -9.77
N ALA A 14 -0.59 6.81 -9.98
CA ALA A 14 0.57 7.65 -9.74
C ALA A 14 0.50 8.95 -10.56
N GLN A 15 -0.06 8.93 -11.78
CA GLN A 15 -0.22 10.12 -12.61
C GLN A 15 -1.12 11.20 -11.96
N HIS A 16 -2.02 10.82 -11.06
CA HIS A 16 -2.93 11.74 -10.37
C HIS A 16 -2.31 12.42 -9.13
N LEU A 17 -1.18 11.92 -8.62
CA LEU A 17 -0.46 12.54 -7.50
C LEU A 17 0.36 13.75 -7.98
N LYS A 18 0.65 14.72 -7.12
CA LYS A 18 1.66 15.75 -7.47
C LYS A 18 3.07 15.14 -7.51
N PRO A 19 4.06 15.77 -8.17
CA PRO A 19 5.46 15.35 -8.05
C PRO A 19 5.86 15.20 -6.58
N GLY A 20 6.49 14.08 -6.23
CA GLY A 20 6.80 13.72 -4.84
C GLY A 20 5.61 13.40 -3.92
N GLY A 21 4.38 13.31 -4.45
CA GLY A 21 3.19 12.91 -3.70
C GLY A 21 3.25 11.46 -3.23
N VAL A 22 2.43 11.14 -2.22
CA VAL A 22 2.46 9.84 -1.54
C VAL A 22 1.14 9.10 -1.73
N PHE A 23 1.25 7.85 -2.16
CA PHE A 23 0.19 6.84 -2.11
C PHE A 23 0.23 6.13 -0.76
N GLY A 24 -0.94 5.86 -0.18
CA GLY A 24 -1.10 5.11 1.05
C GLY A 24 -2.26 4.12 0.94
N LEU A 25 -2.03 2.86 1.32
CA LEU A 25 -3.05 1.82 1.38
C LEU A 25 -2.93 1.04 2.68
N TRP A 26 -4.05 0.84 3.36
CA TRP A 26 -4.16 -0.11 4.46
C TRP A 26 -4.77 -1.42 3.95
N ALA A 27 -4.22 -2.55 4.40
CA ALA A 27 -4.72 -3.89 4.18
C ALA A 27 -4.70 -4.69 5.49
N ASP A 28 -5.55 -5.70 5.59
CA ASP A 28 -5.57 -6.63 6.72
C ASP A 28 -4.40 -7.64 6.63
N GLY A 29 -3.82 -8.02 7.76
CA GLY A 29 -2.73 -8.99 7.84
C GLY A 29 -1.33 -8.45 7.50
N PHE A 30 -0.40 -9.37 7.24
CA PHE A 30 1.02 -9.10 6.98
C PHE A 30 1.31 -8.57 5.57
N PRO A 31 2.44 -7.86 5.38
CA PRO A 31 2.82 -7.35 4.07
C PRO A 31 3.09 -8.47 3.08
N GLU A 32 2.61 -8.28 1.86
CA GLU A 32 2.94 -9.11 0.71
C GLU A 32 4.11 -8.47 -0.05
N ASP A 33 5.24 -9.17 -0.09
CA ASP A 33 6.43 -8.78 -0.85
C ASP A 33 6.12 -8.55 -2.33
N SER A 34 5.23 -9.35 -2.91
CA SER A 34 4.77 -9.25 -4.29
C SER A 34 4.13 -7.89 -4.57
N PHE A 35 3.27 -7.43 -3.66
CA PHE A 35 2.57 -6.15 -3.81
C PHE A 35 3.52 -4.96 -3.59
N THR A 36 4.42 -5.05 -2.62
CA THR A 36 5.46 -4.02 -2.41
C THR A 36 6.35 -3.88 -3.66
N LYS A 37 6.73 -5.00 -4.28
CA LYS A 37 7.49 -5.01 -5.55
C LYS A 37 6.67 -4.44 -6.71
N LEU A 38 5.37 -4.70 -6.76
CA LEU A 38 4.48 -4.16 -7.78
C LEU A 38 4.37 -2.63 -7.67
N LEU A 39 4.20 -2.09 -6.45
CA LEU A 39 4.24 -0.65 -6.19
C LEU A 39 5.56 -0.03 -6.66
N GLY A 40 6.68 -0.73 -6.42
CA GLY A 40 8.01 -0.28 -6.88
C GLY A 40 8.18 -0.19 -8.41
N ARG A 41 7.25 -0.73 -9.21
CA ARG A 41 7.27 -0.56 -10.68
C ARG A 41 6.61 0.74 -11.14
N GLY A 42 5.53 1.15 -10.48
CA GLY A 42 4.78 2.38 -10.81
C GLY A 42 5.21 3.63 -10.03
N PHE A 43 6.03 3.47 -8.99
CA PHE A 43 6.46 4.55 -8.09
C PHE A 43 7.98 4.60 -7.93
N LYS A 44 8.51 5.75 -7.51
CA LYS A 44 9.95 5.95 -7.28
C LYS A 44 10.49 5.12 -6.10
N SER A 45 9.66 4.95 -5.07
CA SER A 45 9.96 4.14 -3.89
C SER A 45 8.66 3.55 -3.35
N ALA A 46 8.75 2.38 -2.74
CA ALA A 46 7.64 1.70 -2.10
C ALA A 46 8.13 0.95 -0.87
N ASP A 47 7.40 1.09 0.24
CA ASP A 47 7.68 0.48 1.53
C ASP A 47 6.39 -0.11 2.10
N SER A 48 6.52 -1.13 2.94
CA SER A 48 5.41 -1.74 3.67
C SER A 48 5.72 -1.81 5.15
N HIS A 49 4.70 -1.62 5.97
CA HIS A 49 4.82 -1.58 7.41
C HIS A 49 3.70 -2.41 8.04
N THR A 50 4.07 -3.42 8.83
CA THR A 50 3.11 -4.08 9.72
C THR A 50 2.74 -3.12 10.85
N ILE A 51 1.45 -3.02 11.13
CA ILE A 51 0.90 -2.32 12.28
C ILE A 51 0.12 -3.30 13.13
N GLU A 52 0.10 -3.04 14.43
CA GLU A 52 -0.72 -3.77 15.39
C GLU A 52 -1.66 -2.77 16.06
N PHE A 53 -2.93 -3.14 16.23
CA PHE A 53 -3.95 -2.29 16.82
C PHE A 53 -5.00 -3.09 17.59
N ASP A 54 -5.57 -2.46 18.62
CA ASP A 54 -6.71 -3.04 19.35
C ASP A 54 -7.92 -3.14 18.42
N ASN A 55 -8.52 -4.33 18.37
CA ASN A 55 -9.71 -4.61 17.59
C ASN A 55 -10.94 -4.77 18.53
N PRO A 56 -11.81 -3.74 18.62
CA PRO A 56 -12.99 -3.79 19.48
C PRO A 56 -13.99 -4.89 19.11
N LEU A 57 -13.98 -5.35 17.85
CA LEU A 57 -14.91 -6.33 17.34
C LEU A 57 -14.54 -7.75 17.79
N THR A 58 -13.25 -8.08 17.75
CA THR A 58 -12.74 -9.39 18.21
C THR A 58 -12.37 -9.37 19.69
N ARG A 59 -12.33 -8.18 20.32
CA ARG A 59 -11.88 -7.95 21.70
C ARG A 59 -10.45 -8.45 21.95
N GLY A 60 -9.58 -8.27 20.96
CA GLY A 60 -8.17 -8.64 21.01
C GLY A 60 -7.33 -7.71 20.14
N SER A 61 -6.09 -8.10 19.86
CA SER A 61 -5.22 -7.38 18.92
C SER A 61 -5.46 -7.85 17.48
N SER A 62 -5.25 -6.97 16.52
CA SER A 62 -5.22 -7.29 15.09
C SER A 62 -4.02 -6.67 14.43
N GLU A 63 -3.55 -7.34 13.38
CA GLU A 63 -2.43 -6.90 12.58
C GLU A 63 -2.94 -6.41 11.23
N GLY A 64 -2.35 -5.33 10.74
CA GLY A 64 -2.59 -4.83 9.41
C GLY A 64 -1.29 -4.42 8.75
N THR A 65 -1.38 -4.05 7.49
CA THR A 65 -0.25 -3.53 6.73
C THR A 65 -0.59 -2.17 6.15
N VAL A 66 0.33 -1.23 6.28
CA VAL A 66 0.31 0.04 5.57
C VAL A 66 1.38 0.02 4.48
N TYR A 67 0.96 0.13 3.23
CA TYR A 67 1.83 0.33 2.08
C TYR A 67 1.94 1.83 1.79
N VAL A 68 3.17 2.31 1.59
CA VAL A 68 3.46 3.69 1.26
C VAL A 68 4.32 3.72 0.01
N ALA A 69 3.93 4.50 -1.00
CA ALA A 69 4.72 4.66 -2.21
C ALA A 69 4.81 6.13 -2.63
N ARG A 70 5.96 6.55 -3.16
CA ARG A 70 6.22 7.96 -3.51
C ARG A 70 6.31 8.14 -5.01
N ARG A 71 5.57 9.11 -5.55
CA ARG A 71 5.71 9.51 -6.95
C ARG A 71 7.11 10.11 -7.18
N HIS A 72 7.63 9.93 -8.40
CA HIS A 72 8.80 10.65 -8.90
C HIS A 72 8.74 12.15 -8.62
#